data_AF-A0A6N7TLT0-F1
#
_entry.id   AF-A0A6N7TLT0-F1
#
_cell.length_a   1.000
_cell.length_b   1.000
_cell.length_c   1.000
_cell.angle_alpha   90.00
_cell.angle_beta   90.00
_cell.angle_gamma   90.00
#
_symmetry.space_group_name_H-M   'P 1'
#
loop_
_entity.id
_entity.type
_entity.pdbx_description
1 polymer ?
#
loop_
_entity_poly.entity_id
_entity_poly.type
_entity_poly.pdbx_seq_one_letter_code
_entity_poly.pdbx_strand_id
1 'polypeptide(L)'
;MSYFTASQIGKALAKTRVSAGLSQAEIARRIEKGERTVQSWEKGCTSPDSDEIMDWCTACGVSPITVFMEMTHPDLYKVPDNGKADDELNAELRRLVVSLPPLTKKLLLFILKGSHGSSPPAVISEVAANLHCPLNNRVSVCGTIIDQYNFAQSMGLDPCPDAPQPPIDDLKINYKAGRTAAENGAFGYIGQKKE
;
A
#
# COMPACT_ATOMS: atom_id res chain seq x y z
N MET A 1 6.68 25.52 -3.08
CA MET A 1 6.18 25.37 -1.70
C MET A 1 5.88 23.91 -1.46
N SER A 2 6.35 23.31 -0.37
CA SER A 2 6.05 21.91 -0.02
C SER A 2 4.57 21.77 0.37
N TYR A 3 3.92 20.71 -0.10
CA TYR A 3 2.51 20.41 0.21
C TYR A 3 2.28 20.09 1.70
N PHE A 4 3.32 19.61 2.39
CA PHE A 4 3.31 19.33 3.83
C PHE A 4 4.43 20.06 4.55
N THR A 5 4.17 20.45 5.81
CA THR A 5 5.20 21.01 6.69
C THR A 5 6.15 19.91 7.19
N ALA A 6 7.39 20.29 7.51
CA ALA A 6 8.37 19.37 8.11
C ALA A 6 7.84 18.73 9.41
N SER A 7 7.03 19.45 10.19
CA SER A 7 6.40 18.90 11.39
C SER A 7 5.34 17.84 11.09
N GLN A 8 4.53 18.02 10.03
CA GLN A 8 3.57 16.99 9.60
C GLN A 8 4.29 15.73 9.13
N ILE A 9 5.33 15.88 8.31
CA ILE A 9 6.16 14.77 7.83
C ILE A 9 6.82 14.06 9.03
N GLY A 10 7.47 14.81 9.92
CA GLY A 10 8.16 14.25 11.09
C GLY A 10 7.24 13.43 12.00
N LYS A 11 6.02 13.90 12.27
CA LYS A 11 5.02 13.15 13.04
C LYS A 11 4.60 11.85 12.34
N ALA A 12 4.39 11.90 11.02
CA ALA A 12 4.01 10.73 10.24
C ALA A 12 5.12 9.67 10.25
N LEU A 13 6.38 10.07 10.07
CA LEU A 13 7.55 9.18 10.13
C LEU A 13 7.71 8.54 11.52
N ALA A 14 7.56 9.32 12.59
CA ALA A 14 7.62 8.79 13.95
C ALA A 14 6.51 7.76 14.20
N LYS A 15 5.28 8.04 13.74
CA LYS A 15 4.14 7.11 13.86
C LYS A 15 4.41 5.79 13.14
N THR A 16 4.86 5.82 11.89
CA THR A 16 5.12 4.60 11.10
C THR A 16 6.23 3.76 11.70
N ARG A 17 7.32 4.40 12.15
CA ARG A 17 8.44 3.70 12.82
C ARG A 17 8.00 3.01 14.10
N VAL A 18 7.26 3.71 14.97
CA VAL A 18 6.77 3.14 16.23
C VAL A 18 5.81 1.99 15.96
N SER A 19 4.93 2.12 14.96
CA SER A 19 4.01 1.06 14.55
C SER A 19 4.73 -0.18 14.00
N ALA A 20 5.90 0.01 13.38
CA ALA A 20 6.78 -1.06 12.93
C ALA A 20 7.65 -1.65 14.06
N GLY A 21 7.55 -1.16 15.29
CA GLY A 21 8.32 -1.64 16.44
C GLY A 21 9.80 -1.25 16.43
N LEU A 22 10.19 -0.21 15.68
CA LEU A 22 11.60 0.17 15.50
C LEU A 22 12.01 1.33 16.41
N SER A 23 13.25 1.32 16.90
CA SER A 23 13.86 2.47 17.58
C SER A 23 14.41 3.50 16.58
N GLN A 24 14.73 4.73 17.03
CA GLN A 24 15.39 5.73 16.18
C GLN A 24 16.74 5.24 15.65
N ALA A 25 17.53 4.56 16.51
CA ALA A 25 18.80 3.96 16.10
C ALA A 25 18.62 2.81 15.08
N GLU A 26 17.56 2.00 15.24
CA GLU A 26 17.27 0.90 14.33
C GLU A 26 16.88 1.39 12.94
N ILE A 27 15.95 2.34 12.84
CA ILE A 27 15.56 2.90 11.54
C ILE A 27 16.73 3.62 10.88
N ALA A 28 17.54 4.37 11.65
CA ALA A 28 18.70 5.09 11.15
C ALA A 28 19.69 4.15 10.45
N ARG A 29 19.95 2.98 11.06
CA ARG A 29 20.76 1.93 10.44
C ARG A 29 20.13 1.38 9.15
N ARG A 30 18.82 1.14 9.13
CA ARG A 30 18.12 0.58 7.96
C ARG A 30 18.10 1.49 6.74
N ILE A 31 18.11 2.81 6.95
CA ILE A 31 18.10 3.81 5.87
C ILE A 31 19.46 4.49 5.68
N GLU A 32 20.51 3.96 6.32
CA GLU A 32 21.89 4.47 6.22
C GLU A 32 22.05 5.97 6.57
N LYS A 33 21.34 6.43 7.62
CA LYS A 33 21.42 7.80 8.14
C LYS A 33 21.93 7.82 9.58
N GLY A 34 22.34 9.00 10.04
CA GLY A 34 22.68 9.22 11.45
C GLY A 34 21.43 9.33 12.33
N GLU A 35 21.49 8.80 13.56
CA GLU A 35 20.39 8.90 14.54
C GLU A 35 19.98 10.35 14.82
N ARG A 36 20.95 11.29 14.81
CA ARG A 36 20.68 12.73 14.94
C ARG A 36 19.84 13.28 13.79
N THR A 37 20.06 12.81 12.57
CA THR A 37 19.27 13.18 11.38
C THR A 37 17.83 12.69 11.53
N VAL A 38 17.66 11.43 11.92
CA VAL A 38 16.35 10.84 12.21
C VAL A 38 15.61 11.65 13.29
N GLN A 39 16.29 11.98 14.38
CA GLN A 39 15.71 12.76 15.46
C GLN A 39 15.34 14.19 15.02
N SER A 40 16.12 14.80 14.13
CA SER A 40 15.83 16.11 13.52
C SER A 40 14.59 16.05 12.63
N TRP A 41 14.45 15.01 11.80
CA TRP A 41 13.28 14.78 10.97
C TRP A 41 12.02 14.56 11.80
N GLU A 42 12.04 13.68 12.80
CA GLU A 42 10.86 13.39 13.62
C GLU A 42 10.40 14.60 14.45
N LYS A 43 11.32 15.47 14.86
CA LYS A 43 11.01 16.75 15.52
C LYS A 43 10.48 17.82 14.55
N GLY A 44 10.59 17.59 13.24
CA GLY A 44 10.23 18.55 12.21
C GLY A 44 11.22 19.73 12.10
N CYS A 45 12.44 19.58 12.61
CA CYS A 45 13.50 20.59 12.49
C CYS A 45 14.04 20.65 11.06
N THR A 46 14.11 19.50 10.40
CA THR A 46 14.44 19.35 8.97
C THR A 46 13.41 18.42 8.33
N SER A 47 13.29 18.46 7.00
CA SER A 47 12.46 17.50 6.25
C SER A 47 13.38 16.59 5.45
N PRO A 48 13.08 15.28 5.39
CA PRO A 48 13.64 14.42 4.35
C PRO A 48 13.09 14.82 2.97
N ASP A 49 13.81 14.44 1.93
CA ASP A 49 13.32 14.49 0.54
C ASP A 49 12.37 13.31 0.23
N SER A 50 11.88 13.24 -1.01
CA SER A 50 10.92 12.20 -1.41
C SER A 50 11.52 10.80 -1.32
N ASP A 51 12.77 10.62 -1.72
CA ASP A 51 13.40 9.30 -1.78
C ASP A 51 13.68 8.79 -0.37
N GLU A 52 14.12 9.67 0.53
CA GLU A 52 14.30 9.39 1.94
C GLU A 52 12.97 9.00 2.63
N ILE A 53 11.83 9.59 2.23
CA ILE A 53 10.51 9.18 2.72
C ILE A 53 10.13 7.79 2.20
N MET A 54 10.45 7.48 0.95
CA MET A 54 10.17 6.17 0.35
C MET A 54 11.01 5.06 1.03
N ASP A 55 12.29 5.32 1.27
CA ASP A 55 13.20 4.42 1.98
C ASP A 55 12.74 4.17 3.41
N TRP A 56 12.33 5.22 4.11
CA TRP A 56 11.76 5.11 5.46
C TRP A 56 10.52 4.22 5.49
N CYS A 57 9.58 4.45 4.59
CA CYS A 57 8.35 3.67 4.49
C CYS A 57 8.65 2.20 4.17
N THR A 58 9.60 1.95 3.25
CA THR A 58 10.10 0.60 2.93
C THR A 58 10.66 -0.09 4.17
N ALA A 59 11.55 0.58 4.90
CA ALA A 59 12.19 0.05 6.10
C ALA A 59 11.19 -0.23 7.25
N CYS A 60 10.09 0.51 7.30
CA CYS A 60 8.97 0.29 8.22
C CYS A 60 7.93 -0.73 7.71
N GLY A 61 8.04 -1.19 6.46
CA GLY A 61 7.07 -2.11 5.86
C GLY A 61 5.68 -1.48 5.63
N VAL A 62 5.61 -0.17 5.43
CA VAL A 62 4.36 0.58 5.21
C VAL A 62 4.35 1.20 3.81
N SER A 63 3.20 1.24 3.14
CA SER A 63 3.07 1.92 1.86
C SER A 63 3.16 3.45 2.04
N PRO A 64 4.00 4.19 1.29
CA PRO A 64 4.12 5.65 1.37
C PRO A 64 2.81 6.32 0.98
N ILE A 65 2.05 5.72 0.06
CA ILE A 65 0.71 6.19 -0.31
C ILE A 65 -0.21 6.21 0.91
N THR A 66 -0.17 5.18 1.77
CA THR A 66 -0.97 5.15 3.00
C THR A 66 -0.58 6.29 3.93
N VAL A 67 0.71 6.55 4.09
CA VAL A 67 1.22 7.65 4.92
C VAL A 67 0.76 9.01 4.38
N PHE A 68 0.90 9.24 3.08
CA PHE A 68 0.47 10.47 2.45
C PHE A 68 -1.05 10.65 2.47
N MET A 69 -1.83 9.58 2.28
CA MET A 69 -3.29 9.63 2.37
C MET A 69 -3.74 9.98 3.78
N GLU A 70 -3.11 9.39 4.81
CA GLU A 70 -3.37 9.76 6.20
C GLU A 70 -3.01 11.24 6.46
N MET A 71 -1.88 11.73 5.95
CA MET A 71 -1.49 13.14 6.09
C MET A 71 -2.43 14.10 5.34
N THR A 72 -2.96 13.70 4.18
CA THR A 72 -3.88 14.49 3.36
C THR A 72 -5.29 14.49 3.93
N HIS A 73 -5.69 13.38 4.56
CA HIS A 73 -7.04 13.14 5.05
C HIS A 73 -7.04 12.58 6.49
N PRO A 74 -6.45 13.29 7.47
CA PRO A 74 -6.25 12.75 8.82
C PRO A 74 -7.56 12.35 9.51
N ASP A 75 -8.68 13.00 9.18
CA ASP A 75 -9.98 12.68 9.76
C ASP A 75 -10.57 11.35 9.25
N LEU A 76 -10.14 10.84 8.08
CA LEU A 76 -10.52 9.50 7.62
C LEU A 76 -9.79 8.40 8.41
N TYR A 77 -8.54 8.65 8.78
CA TYR A 77 -7.64 7.63 9.37
C TYR A 77 -7.52 7.71 10.90
N LYS A 78 -8.26 8.61 11.57
CA LYS A 78 -8.22 8.84 13.02
C LYS A 78 -9.00 7.82 13.86
N VAL A 79 -9.96 7.10 13.29
CA VAL A 79 -10.97 6.34 14.06
C VAL A 79 -10.99 4.87 13.61
N PRO A 80 -10.84 3.89 14.52
CA PRO A 80 -11.13 2.49 14.19
C PRO A 80 -12.61 2.36 13.83
N ASP A 81 -12.94 1.60 12.77
CA ASP A 81 -14.29 1.48 12.20
C ASP A 81 -15.34 0.79 13.11
N ASN A 82 -15.03 0.56 14.39
CA ASN A 82 -15.92 -0.11 15.33
C ASN A 82 -17.00 0.84 15.87
N GLY A 83 -17.91 1.27 14.99
CA GLY A 83 -19.13 1.99 15.38
C GLY A 83 -19.60 3.11 14.46
N LYS A 84 -19.01 3.28 13.27
CA LYS A 84 -19.49 4.28 12.29
C LYS A 84 -20.90 3.93 11.82
N ALA A 85 -21.77 4.95 11.72
CA ALA A 85 -23.07 4.78 11.08
C ALA A 85 -22.91 4.61 9.57
N ASP A 86 -23.86 3.96 8.90
CA ASP A 86 -23.82 3.70 7.44
C ASP A 86 -23.57 4.96 6.60
N ASP A 87 -24.14 6.11 6.99
CA ASP A 87 -23.96 7.37 6.27
C ASP A 87 -22.51 7.89 6.36
N GLU A 88 -21.85 7.68 7.50
CA GLU A 88 -20.45 8.05 7.70
C GLU A 88 -19.53 7.15 6.85
N LEU A 89 -19.81 5.84 6.83
CA LEU A 89 -19.11 4.88 5.98
C LEU A 89 -19.26 5.22 4.49
N ASN A 90 -20.47 5.57 4.06
CA ASN A 90 -20.76 5.97 2.69
C ASN A 90 -20.00 7.25 2.29
N ALA A 91 -19.96 8.25 3.18
CA ALA A 91 -19.26 9.50 2.94
C ALA A 91 -17.74 9.29 2.80
N GLU A 92 -17.16 8.45 3.65
CA GLU A 92 -15.75 8.08 3.61
C GLU A 92 -15.39 7.29 2.35
N LEU A 93 -16.14 6.22 2.05
CA LEU A 93 -15.93 5.40 0.86
C LEU A 93 -16.00 6.27 -0.40
N ARG A 94 -16.99 7.16 -0.49
CA ARG A 94 -17.11 8.10 -1.61
C ARG A 94 -15.88 8.99 -1.74
N ARG A 95 -15.34 9.52 -0.65
CA ARG A 95 -14.16 10.39 -0.66
C ARG A 95 -12.94 9.65 -1.22
N LEU A 96 -12.72 8.43 -0.78
CA LEU A 96 -11.60 7.58 -1.22
C LEU A 96 -11.77 7.17 -2.69
N VAL A 97 -12.95 6.69 -3.09
CA VAL A 97 -13.17 6.18 -4.45
C VAL A 97 -13.08 7.29 -5.50
N VAL A 98 -13.52 8.52 -5.18
CA VAL A 98 -13.45 9.66 -6.12
C VAL A 98 -12.01 10.08 -6.42
N SER A 99 -11.06 9.93 -5.49
CA SER A 99 -9.66 10.31 -5.71
C SER A 99 -8.82 9.25 -6.45
N LEU A 100 -9.34 8.03 -6.65
CA LEU A 100 -8.62 6.96 -7.32
C LEU A 100 -8.30 7.25 -8.80
N PRO A 101 -7.19 6.72 -9.34
CA PRO A 101 -6.90 6.78 -10.77
C PRO A 101 -8.01 6.16 -11.64
N PRO A 102 -8.20 6.61 -12.90
CA PRO A 102 -9.27 6.09 -13.77
C PRO A 102 -9.24 4.58 -13.97
N LEU A 103 -8.05 3.99 -14.15
CA LEU A 103 -7.91 2.54 -14.29
C LEU A 103 -8.32 1.80 -13.01
N THR A 104 -7.89 2.29 -11.84
CA THR A 104 -8.25 1.69 -10.55
C THR A 104 -9.76 1.74 -10.31
N LYS A 105 -10.44 2.83 -10.68
CA LYS A 105 -11.91 2.91 -10.63
C LYS A 105 -12.56 1.88 -11.54
N LYS A 106 -12.05 1.70 -12.76
CA LYS A 106 -12.53 0.70 -13.72
C LYS A 106 -12.35 -0.73 -13.19
N LEU A 107 -11.20 -1.04 -12.58
CA LEU A 107 -10.94 -2.34 -11.96
C LEU A 107 -11.83 -2.58 -10.74
N LEU A 108 -12.06 -1.56 -9.90
CA LEU A 108 -12.99 -1.68 -8.78
C LEU A 108 -14.43 -1.92 -9.26
N LEU A 109 -14.86 -1.24 -10.32
CA LEU A 109 -16.15 -1.53 -10.95
C LEU A 109 -16.19 -2.94 -11.55
N PHE A 110 -15.08 -3.43 -12.12
CA PHE A 110 -15.00 -4.81 -12.59
C PHE A 110 -15.18 -5.79 -11.44
N ILE A 111 -14.52 -5.60 -10.30
CA ILE A 111 -14.69 -6.45 -9.09
C ILE A 111 -16.14 -6.43 -8.56
N LEU A 112 -16.79 -5.28 -8.60
CA LEU A 112 -18.11 -5.09 -7.98
C LEU A 112 -19.29 -5.52 -8.86
N LYS A 113 -19.16 -5.42 -10.19
CA LYS A 113 -20.26 -5.68 -11.12
C LYS A 113 -19.86 -6.32 -12.45
N GLY A 114 -18.62 -6.78 -12.57
CA GLY A 114 -18.13 -7.47 -13.75
C GLY A 114 -18.74 -8.86 -13.89
N SER A 115 -18.77 -9.38 -15.11
CA SER A 115 -19.31 -10.72 -15.42
C SER A 115 -18.32 -11.85 -15.13
N HIS A 116 -17.48 -11.72 -14.10
CA HIS A 116 -16.42 -12.67 -13.75
C HIS A 116 -16.91 -13.89 -12.94
N GLY A 117 -18.21 -13.99 -12.64
CA GLY A 117 -18.83 -15.14 -11.98
C GLY A 117 -18.69 -15.20 -10.45
N SER A 118 -17.67 -14.56 -9.87
CA SER A 118 -17.48 -14.47 -8.41
C SER A 118 -18.39 -13.44 -7.73
N SER A 119 -18.79 -13.73 -6.49
CA SER A 119 -19.55 -12.81 -5.63
C SER A 119 -18.68 -11.65 -5.12
N PRO A 120 -19.04 -10.37 -5.31
CA PRO A 120 -18.19 -9.25 -4.89
C PRO A 120 -17.86 -9.24 -3.38
N PRO A 121 -18.79 -9.48 -2.45
CA PRO A 121 -18.45 -9.62 -1.03
C PRO A 121 -17.43 -10.73 -0.73
N ALA A 122 -17.50 -11.84 -1.47
CA ALA A 122 -16.56 -12.96 -1.31
C ALA A 122 -15.16 -12.59 -1.82
N VAL A 123 -15.06 -11.90 -2.98
CA VAL A 123 -13.79 -11.39 -3.51
C VAL A 123 -13.16 -10.38 -2.55
N ILE A 124 -13.96 -9.46 -1.98
CA ILE A 124 -13.48 -8.49 -0.98
C ILE A 124 -12.96 -9.22 0.26
N SER A 125 -13.67 -10.25 0.71
CA SER A 125 -13.29 -11.07 1.87
C SER A 125 -12.02 -11.88 1.62
N GLU A 126 -11.83 -12.40 0.40
CA GLU A 126 -10.60 -13.09 -0.01
C GLU A 126 -9.38 -12.17 0.04
N VAL A 127 -9.51 -10.95 -0.50
CA VAL A 127 -8.44 -9.93 -0.44
C VAL A 127 -8.14 -9.56 1.01
N ALA A 128 -9.16 -9.32 1.83
CA ALA A 128 -8.99 -8.98 3.24
C ALA A 128 -8.32 -10.12 4.03
N ALA A 129 -8.76 -11.36 3.84
CA ALA A 129 -8.18 -12.54 4.49
C ALA A 129 -6.70 -12.71 4.11
N ASN A 130 -6.35 -12.56 2.83
CA ASN A 130 -4.96 -12.60 2.39
C ASN A 130 -4.13 -11.50 3.06
N LEU A 131 -4.66 -10.28 3.20
CA LEU A 131 -3.95 -9.17 3.86
C LEU A 131 -3.68 -9.41 5.36
N HIS A 132 -4.41 -10.31 6.02
CA HIS A 132 -4.13 -10.76 7.39
C HIS A 132 -3.03 -11.83 7.50
N CYS A 133 -2.55 -12.37 6.38
CA CYS A 133 -1.47 -13.35 6.38
C CYS A 133 -0.07 -12.70 6.42
N PRO A 134 0.95 -13.42 6.93
CA PRO A 134 2.35 -13.01 6.83
C PRO A 134 2.79 -12.70 5.38
N LEU A 135 3.81 -11.85 5.23
CA LEU A 135 4.22 -11.35 3.91
C LEU A 135 4.61 -12.47 2.92
N ASN A 136 5.31 -13.51 3.37
CA ASN A 136 5.69 -14.66 2.53
C ASN A 136 4.46 -15.40 1.96
N ASN A 137 3.38 -15.55 2.74
CA ASN A 137 2.13 -16.15 2.27
C ASN A 137 1.47 -15.26 1.22
N ARG A 138 1.35 -13.95 1.50
CA ARG A 138 0.75 -12.97 0.57
C ARG A 138 1.47 -12.95 -0.79
N VAL A 139 2.80 -12.99 -0.76
CA VAL A 139 3.64 -13.03 -1.95
C VAL A 139 3.46 -14.34 -2.72
N SER A 140 3.35 -15.48 -2.04
CA SER A 140 3.10 -16.77 -2.68
C SER A 140 1.77 -16.78 -3.43
N VAL A 141 0.71 -16.26 -2.80
CA VAL A 141 -0.62 -16.09 -3.44
C VAL A 141 -0.53 -15.15 -4.65
N CYS A 142 0.19 -14.03 -4.53
CA CYS A 142 0.40 -13.11 -5.65
C CYS A 142 1.10 -13.78 -6.83
N GLY A 143 2.12 -14.61 -6.58
CA GLY A 143 2.80 -15.40 -7.62
C GLY A 143 1.83 -16.34 -8.33
N THR A 144 1.03 -17.10 -7.58
CA THR A 144 0.00 -17.99 -8.14
C THR A 144 -1.00 -17.23 -9.01
N ILE A 145 -1.47 -16.06 -8.57
CA ILE A 145 -2.39 -15.21 -9.34
C ILE A 145 -1.74 -14.75 -10.65
N ILE A 146 -0.48 -14.32 -10.62
CA ILE A 146 0.27 -13.89 -11.82
C ILE A 146 0.38 -15.05 -12.81
N ASP A 147 0.75 -16.23 -12.34
CA ASP A 147 0.94 -17.40 -13.20
C ASP A 147 -0.39 -17.84 -13.84
N GLN A 148 -1.46 -17.91 -13.05
CA GLN A 148 -2.80 -18.24 -13.53
C GLN A 148 -3.34 -17.21 -14.52
N TYR A 149 -3.16 -15.91 -14.24
CA TYR A 149 -3.57 -14.85 -15.14
C TYR A 149 -2.83 -14.93 -16.49
N ASN A 150 -1.49 -15.05 -16.47
CA ASN A 150 -0.71 -15.14 -17.70
C ASN A 150 -1.08 -16.40 -18.52
N PHE A 151 -1.32 -17.53 -17.85
CA PHE A 151 -1.80 -18.75 -18.50
C PHE A 151 -3.18 -18.53 -19.16
N ALA A 152 -4.13 -17.91 -18.45
CA ALA A 152 -5.45 -17.64 -19.02
C ALA A 152 -5.37 -16.70 -20.23
N GLN A 153 -4.54 -15.65 -20.16
CA GLN A 153 -4.32 -14.74 -21.28
C GLN A 153 -3.68 -15.44 -22.49
N SER A 154 -2.63 -16.23 -22.28
CA SER A 154 -1.92 -16.91 -23.37
C SER A 154 -2.77 -17.98 -24.06
N MET A 155 -3.66 -18.62 -23.30
CA MET A 155 -4.56 -19.67 -23.80
C MET A 155 -5.90 -19.14 -24.31
N GLY A 156 -6.17 -17.82 -24.20
CA GLY A 156 -7.46 -17.24 -24.56
C GLY A 156 -8.62 -17.72 -23.68
N LEU A 157 -8.33 -18.01 -22.41
CA LEU A 157 -9.28 -18.52 -21.41
C LEU A 157 -9.76 -17.44 -20.43
N ASP A 158 -9.48 -16.16 -20.72
CA ASP A 158 -10.03 -15.05 -19.94
C ASP A 158 -11.58 -15.07 -20.07
N PRO A 159 -12.33 -15.20 -18.96
CA PRO A 159 -13.80 -15.18 -19.01
C PRO A 159 -14.36 -13.79 -19.33
N CYS A 160 -13.56 -12.73 -19.26
CA CYS A 160 -13.95 -11.33 -19.45
C CYS A 160 -12.89 -10.56 -20.27
N PRO A 161 -12.56 -10.97 -21.50
CA PRO A 161 -11.42 -10.42 -22.26
C PRO A 161 -11.58 -8.92 -22.58
N ASP A 162 -12.82 -8.46 -22.78
CA ASP A 162 -13.14 -7.06 -23.09
C ASP A 162 -13.22 -6.16 -21.83
N ALA A 163 -13.09 -6.74 -20.64
CA ALA A 163 -13.10 -5.98 -19.40
C ALA A 163 -11.77 -5.24 -19.17
N PRO A 164 -11.73 -4.22 -18.29
CA PRO A 164 -10.49 -3.55 -17.92
C PRO A 164 -9.47 -4.55 -17.35
N GLN A 165 -8.32 -4.68 -18.01
CA GLN A 165 -7.26 -5.59 -17.60
C GLN A 165 -6.37 -4.95 -16.52
N PRO A 166 -5.88 -5.73 -15.53
CA PRO A 166 -4.95 -5.22 -14.53
C PRO A 166 -3.59 -4.89 -15.17
N PRO A 167 -2.84 -3.90 -14.62
CA PRO A 167 -1.48 -3.62 -15.07
C PRO A 167 -0.52 -4.72 -14.58
N ILE A 168 -0.50 -5.86 -15.29
CA ILE A 168 0.18 -7.08 -14.84
C ILE A 168 1.68 -6.89 -14.62
N ASP A 169 2.32 -6.02 -15.40
CA ASP A 169 3.76 -5.76 -15.26
C ASP A 169 4.07 -4.96 -13.99
N ASP A 170 3.21 -4.01 -13.61
CA ASP A 170 3.33 -3.30 -12.33
C ASP A 170 3.12 -4.28 -11.15
N LEU A 171 2.19 -5.24 -11.30
CA LEU A 171 1.99 -6.28 -10.30
C LEU A 171 3.22 -7.21 -10.18
N LYS A 172 3.85 -7.57 -11.30
CA LYS A 172 5.10 -8.36 -11.30
C LYS A 172 6.26 -7.64 -10.61
N ILE A 173 6.37 -6.32 -10.77
CA ILE A 173 7.38 -5.50 -10.06
C ILE A 173 7.14 -5.55 -8.55
N ASN A 174 5.88 -5.34 -8.14
CA ASN A 174 5.46 -5.41 -6.74
C ASN A 174 5.67 -6.81 -6.13
N TYR A 175 5.36 -7.88 -6.88
CA TYR A 175 5.63 -9.25 -6.49
C TYR A 175 7.12 -9.51 -6.23
N LYS A 176 8.01 -9.04 -7.12
CA LYS A 176 9.47 -9.16 -6.92
C LYS A 176 9.94 -8.42 -5.68
N ALA A 177 9.49 -7.18 -5.47
CA ALA A 177 9.81 -6.41 -4.28
C ALA A 177 9.30 -7.11 -3.01
N GLY A 178 8.08 -7.65 -3.05
CA GLY A 178 7.49 -8.43 -1.96
C GLY A 178 8.28 -9.68 -1.62
N ARG A 179 8.77 -10.43 -2.62
CA ARG A 179 9.64 -11.60 -2.43
C ARG A 179 10.89 -11.23 -1.65
N THR A 180 11.63 -10.23 -2.13
CA THR A 180 12.88 -9.78 -1.50
C THR A 180 12.62 -9.25 -0.08
N ALA A 181 11.54 -8.51 0.12
CA ALA A 181 11.13 -8.04 1.44
C ALA A 181 10.81 -9.21 2.40
N ALA A 182 10.11 -10.24 1.92
CA ALA A 182 9.80 -11.43 2.71
C ALA A 182 11.07 -12.21 3.09
N GLU A 183 12.00 -12.41 2.16
CA GLU A 183 13.31 -13.05 2.38
C GLU A 183 14.13 -12.31 3.45
N ASN A 184 14.01 -10.98 3.51
CA ASN A 184 14.67 -10.12 4.49
C ASN A 184 13.89 -9.97 5.81
N GLY A 185 12.78 -10.71 6.00
CA GLY A 185 11.98 -10.65 7.22
C GLY A 185 11.20 -9.34 7.42
N ALA A 186 10.96 -8.58 6.34
CA ALA A 186 10.20 -7.34 6.40
C ALA A 186 8.69 -7.58 6.50
N PHE A 187 7.97 -6.61 7.06
CA PHE A 187 6.51 -6.68 7.22
C PHE A 187 5.73 -6.30 5.93
N GLY A 188 6.33 -5.48 5.07
CA GLY A 188 5.71 -4.98 3.84
C GLY A 188 6.72 -4.64 2.76
N TYR A 189 6.25 -4.17 1.62
CA TYR A 189 7.07 -3.89 0.44
C TYR A 189 6.51 -2.71 -0.37
N ILE A 190 7.38 -2.10 -1.17
CA ILE A 190 7.02 -1.10 -2.18
C ILE A 190 7.75 -1.46 -3.47
N GLY A 191 7.03 -1.60 -4.58
CA GLY A 191 7.63 -1.79 -5.89
C GLY A 191 8.30 -0.51 -6.38
N GLN A 192 9.59 -0.57 -6.69
CA GLN A 192 10.30 0.49 -7.42
C GLN A 192 10.49 0.07 -8.88
N LYS A 193 10.11 0.93 -9.83
CA LYS A 193 10.52 0.76 -11.22
C LYS A 193 11.99 1.17 -11.31
N LYS A 194 12.87 0.23 -11.67
CA LYS A 194 14.25 0.62 -12.04
C LYS A 194 14.15 1.33 -13.39
N GLU A 195 14.71 2.55 -13.45
CA GLU A 195 14.91 3.30 -14.70
C GLU A 195 15.84 2.55 -15.66
#